data_AF-A0A847PZA9-F1
#
_entry.id   AF-A0A847PZA9-F1
#
_cell.length_a   1.000
_cell.length_b   1.000
_cell.length_c   1.000
_cell.angle_alpha   90.00
_cell.angle_beta   90.00
_cell.angle_gamma   90.00
#
_symmetry.space_group_name_H-M   'P 1'
#
loop_
_entity.id
_entity.type
_entity.pdbx_description
1 polymer ?
#
loop_
_entity_poly.entity_id
_entity_poly.type
_entity_poly.pdbx_seq_one_letter_code
_entity_poly.pdbx_strand_id
1 'polypeptide(L)' 'QLVIAGGMGSRAQGLFSEGGIEVVTGAPSEAPEEVVRQYLAGTLVTGDNACDH' A
#
# COMPACT_ATOMS: atom_id res chain seq x y z
N GLN A 1 0.09 11.34 -6.30
CA GLN A 1 -0.83 10.23 -6.67
C GLN A 1 -0.54 9.07 -5.73
N LEU A 2 -1.52 8.23 -5.42
CA LEU A 2 -1.40 7.17 -4.41
C LEU A 2 -1.92 5.84 -4.98
N VAL A 3 -1.20 4.75 -4.72
CA VAL A 3 -1.57 3.38 -5.05
C VAL A 3 -1.62 2.56 -3.76
N ILE A 4 -2.74 1.90 -3.51
CA ILE A 4 -2.91 0.97 -2.39
C ILE A 4 -3.04 -0.43 -2.98
N ALA A 5 -2.17 -1.35 -2.57
CA ALA A 5 -2.15 -2.72 -3.06
C ALA A 5 -1.96 -3.72 -1.90
N GLY A 6 -2.58 -4.90 -2.00
CA GLY A 6 -2.32 -5.99 -1.05
C GLY A 6 -0.87 -6.48 -1.11
N GLY A 7 -0.26 -6.49 -2.30
CA GLY A 7 1.16 -6.78 -2.49
C GLY A 7 1.68 -6.19 -3.79
N MET A 8 2.95 -5.79 -3.80
CA MET A 8 3.62 -5.25 -4.98
C MET A 8 5.11 -5.60 -4.95
N GLY A 9 5.67 -6.04 -6.08
CA GLY A 9 7.10 -6.31 -6.18
C GLY A 9 7.95 -5.04 -6.08
N SER A 10 9.15 -5.15 -5.49
CA SER A 10 10.08 -4.02 -5.26
C SER A 10 10.40 -3.21 -6.52
N ARG A 11 10.53 -3.86 -7.68
CA ARG A 11 10.72 -3.17 -8.98
C ARG A 11 9.55 -2.26 -9.34
N ALA A 12 8.31 -2.71 -9.14
CA ALA A 12 7.13 -1.91 -9.45
C ALA A 12 6.98 -0.75 -8.46
N GLN A 13 7.25 -0.97 -7.17
CA GLN A 13 7.30 0.10 -6.18
C GLN A 13 8.31 1.19 -6.59
N GLY A 14 9.51 0.79 -7.04
CA GLY A 14 10.54 1.71 -7.55
C GLY A 14 10.06 2.54 -8.74
N LEU A 15 9.44 1.90 -9.74
CA LEU A 15 8.90 2.59 -10.92
C LEU A 15 7.84 3.63 -10.57
N PHE A 16 6.94 3.32 -9.63
CA PHE A 16 5.94 4.26 -9.16
C PHE A 16 6.57 5.40 -8.35
N SER A 17 7.54 5.09 -7.49
CA SER A 17 8.28 6.10 -6.73
C SER A 17 9.07 7.05 -7.64
N GLU A 18 9.70 6.55 -8.70
CA GLU A 18 10.37 7.37 -9.72
C GLU A 18 9.39 8.31 -10.44
N GLY A 19 8.13 7.90 -10.59
CA GLY A 19 7.04 8.73 -11.10
C GLY A 19 6.41 9.69 -10.08
N GLY A 20 6.89 9.74 -8.82
CA GLY A 20 6.29 10.54 -7.76
C GLY A 20 4.94 10.01 -7.25
N ILE A 21 4.71 8.71 -7.39
CA ILE A 21 3.52 8.02 -6.94
C ILE A 21 3.85 7.30 -5.63
N GLU A 22 3.07 7.59 -4.59
CA GLU A 22 3.18 6.93 -3.30
C GLU A 22 2.54 5.55 -3.38
N VAL A 23 3.25 4.52 -2.89
CA VAL A 23 2.78 3.14 -2.92
C VAL A 23 2.64 2.64 -1.49
N VAL A 24 1.42 2.23 -1.16
CA VAL A 24 1.07 1.59 0.11
C VAL A 24 0.81 0.11 -0.18
N THR A 25 1.69 -0.75 0.32
CA THR A 25 1.56 -2.22 0.20
C THR A 25 1.07 -2.84 1.50
N GLY A 26 0.53 -4.06 1.44
CA GLY A 26 0.04 -4.77 2.62
C GLY A 26 -1.41 -4.46 2.96
N ALA A 27 -2.19 -3.88 2.04
CA ALA A 27 -3.60 -3.64 2.27
C ALA A 27 -4.35 -4.98 2.51
N PRO A 28 -5.24 -5.05 3.50
CA PRO A 28 -6.05 -6.24 3.74
C PRO A 28 -6.96 -6.52 2.54
N SER A 29 -7.31 -7.80 2.35
CA SER A 29 -8.20 -8.25 1.26
C SER A 29 -9.67 -7.91 1.57
N GLU A 30 -9.95 -6.63 1.77
CA GLU A 30 -11.28 -6.09 2.08
C GLU A 30 -11.87 -5.37 0.87
N ALA A 31 -13.11 -4.91 1.01
CA ALA A 31 -13.75 -4.07 0.00
C ALA A 31 -12.93 -2.78 -0.23
N PRO A 32 -12.79 -2.30 -1.48
CA PRO A 32 -12.03 -1.09 -1.78
C PRO A 32 -12.49 0.13 -0.97
N GLU A 33 -13.80 0.25 -0.71
CA GLU A 33 -14.38 1.32 0.10
C GLU A 33 -13.86 1.29 1.54
N GLU A 34 -13.71 0.09 2.10
CA GLU A 34 -13.25 -0.10 3.48
C GLU A 34 -11.75 0.18 3.59
N VAL A 35 -10.96 -0.28 2.62
CA VAL A 35 -9.52 0.03 2.53
C VAL A 35 -9.29 1.54 2.46
N VAL A 36 -10.06 2.25 1.62
CA VAL A 36 -9.96 3.72 1.51
C VAL A 36 -10.41 4.39 2.81
N ARG A 37 -11.48 3.90 3.46
CA ARG A 37 -11.93 4.43 4.76
C ARG A 37 -10.86 4.28 5.84
N GLN A 38 -10.27 3.10 5.97
CA GLN A 38 -9.21 2.84 6.93
C GLN A 38 -7.96 3.69 6.63
N TYR A 39 -7.62 3.89 5.35
CA TYR A 39 -6.52 4.78 4.95
C TYR A 39 -6.79 6.23 5.38
N LEU A 40 -7.98 6.74 5.07
CA LEU A 40 -8.41 8.09 5.47
C LEU A 40 -8.52 8.26 6.98
N ALA A 41 -8.86 7.19 7.71
CA ALA A 41 -8.91 7.16 9.16
C ALA A 41 -7.53 7.00 9.83
N GLY A 42 -6.47 6.70 9.05
CA GLY A 42 -5.15 6.39 9.59
C GLY A 42 -5.08 5.05 10.33
N THR A 43 -6.05 4.16 10.13
CA THR A 43 -6.16 2.85 10.79
C THR A 43 -5.84 1.70 9.85
N LEU A 44 -5.48 1.98 8.59
CA LEU A 44 -5.13 0.94 7.62
C LEU A 44 -3.89 0.20 8.08
N VAL A 45 -4.08 -1.03 8.55
CA VAL A 45 -2.99 -1.92 8.91
C VAL A 45 -2.40 -2.49 7.63
N THR A 46 -1.27 -1.94 7.21
CA THR A 46 -0.45 -2.52 6.15
C THR A 46 0.26 -3.75 6.72
N GLY A 47 -0.03 -4.93 6.19
CA GLY A 47 0.65 -6.17 6.54
C GLY A 47 2.17 -5.99 6.42
N ASP A 48 2.88 -6.50 7.42
CA ASP A 48 4.31 -6.25 7.66
C ASP A 48 5.11 -6.17 6.37
N ASN A 49 5.80 -5.04 6.23
CA ASN A 49 7.03 -4.99 5.47
C ASN A 49 7.87 -6.18 5.92
N ALA A 50 7.98 -7.22 5.10
CA ALA A 50 8.90 -8.32 5.32
C ALA A 50 10.35 -7.85 5.13
N CYS A 51 10.77 -6.88 5.95
CA CYS A 51 12.13 -6.39 6.13
C CYS A 51 12.33 -6.03 7.60
N ASP A 52 11.91 -6.92 8.50
CA ASP A 52 12.60 -7.10 9.77
C ASP A 52 13.42 -8.39 9.65
N HIS A 53 14.67 -8.18 9.19
CA HIS A 53 15.80 -9.08 8.90
C HIS A 53 15.91 -9.81 7.56
#